data_AF-A0A917F9A9-F1
#
_entry.id   AF-A0A917F9A9-F1
#
_cell.length_a   1.000
_cell.length_b   1.000
_cell.length_c   1.000
_cell.angle_alpha   90.00
_cell.angle_beta   90.00
_cell.angle_gamma   90.00
#
_symmetry.space_group_name_H-M   'P 1'
#
loop_
_entity.id
_entity.type
_entity.pdbx_description
1 polymer ?
#
loop_
_entity_poly.entity_id
_entity_poly.type
_entity_poly.pdbx_seq_one_letter_code
_entity_poly.pdbx_strand_id
1 'polypeptide(L)'
;MRINRLDHLVLTVADLDATLAFYSGVLGMGVVTFGEGRTALTFGASKINLHVAGHEIDPKAARPTPGSADVCLVVDDDLDTVLDELEAAGVPVEEGGTVDRTGAMGPIRSVYVRDPDANLVELSAYVR
;
A
#
# COMPACT_ATOMS: atom_id res chain seq x y z
N MET A 1 9.95 -18.04 20.30
CA MET A 1 9.93 -17.67 18.86
C MET A 1 10.27 -16.20 18.74
N ARG A 2 11.11 -15.78 17.77
CA ARG A 2 11.46 -14.37 17.54
C ARG A 2 11.13 -14.00 16.10
N ILE A 3 10.25 -13.02 15.90
CA ILE A 3 9.89 -12.51 14.57
C ILE A 3 10.97 -11.52 14.10
N ASN A 4 11.28 -11.52 12.81
CA ASN A 4 12.31 -10.65 12.23
C ASN A 4 11.72 -9.41 11.56
N ARG A 5 10.76 -9.58 10.65
CA ARG A 5 10.14 -8.51 9.86
C ARG A 5 8.79 -8.95 9.28
N LEU A 6 8.03 -8.01 8.75
CA LEU A 6 6.92 -8.30 7.84
C LEU A 6 7.50 -8.64 6.45
N ASP A 7 7.19 -9.82 5.93
CA ASP A 7 7.62 -10.22 4.58
C ASP A 7 6.62 -9.71 3.53
N HIS A 8 5.35 -10.06 3.73
CA HIS A 8 4.24 -9.62 2.91
C HIS A 8 2.93 -9.60 3.73
N LEU A 9 1.92 -8.98 3.15
CA LEU A 9 0.52 -9.06 3.59
C LEU A 9 -0.39 -9.42 2.41
N VAL A 10 -1.66 -9.68 2.68
CA VAL A 10 -2.69 -9.92 1.66
C VAL A 10 -3.71 -8.80 1.73
N LEU A 11 -3.98 -8.15 0.59
CA LEU A 11 -5.17 -7.32 0.43
C LEU A 11 -6.26 -8.14 -0.27
N THR A 12 -7.47 -8.08 0.29
CA THR A 12 -8.68 -8.50 -0.43
C THR A 12 -9.19 -7.27 -1.15
N VAL A 13 -9.40 -7.36 -2.46
CA VAL A 13 -9.73 -6.21 -3.31
C VAL A 13 -10.99 -6.48 -4.12
N ALA A 14 -11.81 -5.46 -4.37
CA ALA A 14 -13.02 -5.62 -5.17
C ALA A 14 -12.71 -5.77 -6.67
N ASP A 15 -11.72 -5.03 -7.16
CA ASP A 15 -11.34 -4.99 -8.58
C ASP A 15 -9.81 -5.01 -8.72
N LEU A 16 -9.28 -6.11 -9.28
CA LEU A 16 -7.84 -6.30 -9.44
C LEU A 16 -7.22 -5.24 -10.35
N ASP A 17 -7.87 -4.89 -11.46
CA ASP A 17 -7.30 -3.96 -12.45
C ASP A 17 -7.26 -2.54 -11.88
N ALA A 18 -8.28 -2.14 -11.12
CA ALA A 18 -8.29 -0.87 -10.40
C ALA A 18 -7.16 -0.81 -9.34
N THR A 19 -6.99 -1.87 -8.55
CA THR A 19 -5.87 -1.97 -7.58
C THR A 19 -4.52 -1.87 -8.29
N LEU A 20 -4.33 -2.59 -9.40
CA LEU A 20 -3.07 -2.56 -10.15
C LEU A 20 -2.80 -1.17 -10.76
N ALA A 21 -3.84 -0.53 -11.33
CA ALA A 21 -3.72 0.83 -11.85
C ALA A 21 -3.30 1.83 -10.78
N PHE A 22 -3.83 1.70 -9.55
CA PHE A 22 -3.43 2.54 -8.43
C PHE A 22 -2.00 2.22 -7.95
N TYR A 23 -1.74 1.01 -7.47
CA TYR A 23 -0.47 0.72 -6.81
C TYR A 23 0.72 0.65 -7.78
N SER A 24 0.54 0.16 -9.00
CA SER A 24 1.60 0.13 -10.00
C SER A 24 1.68 1.43 -10.79
N GLY A 25 0.54 1.96 -11.22
CA GLY A 25 0.49 3.16 -12.05
C GLY A 25 0.75 4.46 -11.29
N VAL A 26 0.27 4.58 -10.05
CA VAL A 26 0.47 5.77 -9.21
C VAL A 26 1.65 5.59 -8.26
N LEU A 27 1.70 4.49 -7.51
CA LEU A 27 2.72 4.30 -6.47
C LEU A 27 3.99 3.57 -6.96
N GLY A 28 4.12 3.35 -8.27
CA GLY A 28 5.33 2.79 -8.88
C GLY A 28 5.68 1.36 -8.47
N MET A 29 4.76 0.61 -7.85
CA MET A 29 5.03 -0.77 -7.44
C MET A 29 5.15 -1.70 -8.65
N GLY A 30 6.07 -2.67 -8.56
CA GLY A 30 6.20 -3.72 -9.58
C GLY A 30 5.04 -4.70 -9.52
N VAL A 31 4.57 -5.20 -10.67
CA VAL A 31 3.55 -6.25 -10.74
C VAL A 31 4.21 -7.58 -11.08
N VAL A 32 3.92 -8.61 -10.29
CA VAL A 32 4.38 -9.97 -10.58
C VAL A 32 3.22 -10.95 -10.55
N THR A 33 3.20 -11.85 -11.54
CA THR A 33 2.34 -13.02 -11.54
C THR A 33 3.17 -14.25 -11.21
N PHE A 34 2.68 -15.09 -10.30
CA PHE A 34 3.41 -16.27 -9.81
C PHE A 34 2.46 -17.43 -9.51
N GLY A 35 3.00 -18.64 -9.52
CA GLY A 35 2.22 -19.86 -9.31
C GLY A 35 1.06 -19.98 -10.31
N GLU A 36 -0.09 -20.42 -9.83
CA GLU A 36 -1.32 -20.61 -10.62
C GLU A 36 -2.07 -19.29 -10.87
N GLY A 37 -1.38 -18.28 -11.44
CA GLY A 37 -1.99 -17.00 -11.81
C GLY A 37 -2.23 -16.04 -10.64
N ARG A 38 -1.51 -16.18 -9.53
CA ARG A 38 -1.60 -15.25 -8.39
C ARG A 38 -0.87 -13.96 -8.73
N THR A 39 -1.44 -12.82 -8.35
CA THR A 39 -0.86 -11.50 -8.60
C THR A 39 -0.41 -10.86 -7.29
N ALA A 40 0.75 -10.19 -7.33
CA ALA A 40 1.25 -9.39 -6.23
C ALA A 40 1.91 -8.10 -6.71
N LEU A 41 1.92 -7.12 -5.80
CA LEU A 41 2.61 -5.84 -5.92
C LEU A 41 3.94 -5.92 -5.15
N THR A 42 5.06 -5.62 -5.77
CA THR A 42 6.41 -5.69 -5.17
C THR A 42 7.00 -4.31 -4.94
N PHE A 43 7.63 -4.11 -3.79
CA PHE A 43 8.33 -2.88 -3.42
C PHE A 43 9.45 -3.21 -2.43
N GLY A 44 10.64 -2.62 -2.62
CA GLY A 44 11.83 -2.94 -1.82
C GLY A 44 12.09 -4.45 -1.74
N ALA A 45 12.09 -4.99 -0.53
CA ALA A 45 12.26 -6.43 -0.26
C ALA A 45 10.95 -7.12 0.18
N SER A 46 9.80 -6.49 -0.05
CA SER A 46 8.47 -6.93 0.39
C SER A 46 7.49 -6.98 -0.77
N LYS A 47 6.31 -7.54 -0.50
CA LYS A 47 5.19 -7.52 -1.45
C LYS A 47 3.83 -7.49 -0.77
N ILE A 48 2.80 -7.15 -1.54
CA ILE A 48 1.39 -7.30 -1.19
C ILE A 48 0.77 -8.31 -2.17
N ASN A 49 0.30 -9.45 -1.66
CA ASN A 49 -0.48 -10.38 -2.49
C ASN A 49 -1.92 -9.86 -2.62
N LEU A 50 -2.52 -10.02 -3.79
CA LEU A 50 -3.88 -9.57 -4.07
C LEU A 50 -4.81 -10.77 -4.22
N HIS A 51 -5.88 -10.78 -3.42
CA HIS A 51 -7.00 -11.71 -3.56
C HIS A 51 -8.24 -10.93 -3.98
N VAL A 52 -8.94 -11.37 -5.02
CA VAL A 52 -10.19 -10.73 -5.43
C VAL A 52 -11.31 -11.21 -4.50
N ALA A 53 -12.15 -10.28 -4.03
CA ALA A 53 -13.28 -10.57 -3.16
C ALA A 53 -14.20 -11.63 -3.80
N GLY A 54 -14.60 -12.63 -3.01
CA GLY A 54 -15.38 -13.79 -3.47
C GLY A 54 -14.58 -14.85 -4.24
N HIS A 55 -13.30 -14.61 -4.51
CA HIS A 55 -12.38 -15.53 -5.18
C HIS A 55 -11.07 -15.68 -4.38
N GLU A 56 -11.14 -15.54 -3.07
CA GLU A 56 -9.96 -15.57 -2.21
C GLU A 56 -9.40 -16.98 -2.06
N ILE A 57 -8.07 -17.08 -2.02
CA ILE A 57 -7.35 -18.35 -1.96
C ILE A 57 -7.16 -18.75 -0.49
N ASP A 58 -7.46 -20.01 -0.15
CA ASP A 58 -7.23 -20.55 1.18
C ASP A 58 -5.76 -20.99 1.41
N PRO A 59 -5.24 -20.84 2.64
CA PRO A 59 -5.87 -20.20 3.79
C PRO A 59 -5.88 -18.67 3.68
N LYS A 60 -6.89 -18.04 4.29
CA LYS A 60 -7.09 -16.59 4.30
C LYS A 60 -7.55 -16.06 5.66
N ALA A 61 -7.63 -14.73 5.78
CA ALA A 61 -8.22 -14.09 6.95
C ALA A 61 -9.65 -14.59 7.20
N ALA A 62 -10.07 -14.65 8.46
CA ALA A 62 -11.42 -15.14 8.83
C ALA A 62 -12.56 -14.26 8.28
N ARG A 63 -12.28 -12.98 8.04
CA ARG A 63 -13.18 -12.00 7.42
C ARG A 63 -12.36 -11.19 6.41
N PRO A 64 -12.13 -11.71 5.19
CA PRO A 64 -11.46 -10.97 4.14
C PRO A 64 -12.38 -9.83 3.69
N THR A 65 -11.91 -8.60 3.81
CA THR A 65 -12.74 -7.41 3.63
C THR A 65 -11.97 -6.35 2.85
N PRO A 66 -12.42 -5.98 1.65
CA PRO A 66 -11.90 -4.80 0.95
C PRO A 66 -12.05 -3.53 1.80
N GLY A 67 -11.06 -2.65 1.74
CA GLY A 67 -11.06 -1.39 2.50
C GLY A 67 -10.75 -1.52 3.99
N SER A 68 -10.34 -2.70 4.45
CA SER A 68 -10.06 -2.96 5.87
C SER A 68 -8.60 -2.73 6.29
N ALA A 69 -7.70 -2.45 5.33
CA ALA A 69 -6.30 -2.21 5.62
C ALA A 69 -6.04 -0.73 5.97
N ASP A 70 -5.12 -0.56 6.91
CA ASP A 70 -4.51 0.71 7.30
C ASP A 70 -3.00 0.43 7.40
N VAL A 71 -2.23 0.95 6.44
CA VAL A 71 -0.83 0.60 6.25
C VAL A 71 0.04 1.83 6.03
N CYS A 72 1.21 1.84 6.68
CA CYS A 72 2.25 2.82 6.48
C CYS A 72 3.39 2.23 5.66
N LEU A 73 3.70 2.87 4.53
CA LEU A 73 4.75 2.52 3.59
C LEU A 73 5.80 3.63 3.57
N VAL A 74 7.06 3.24 3.73
CA VAL A 74 8.16 4.21 3.69
C VAL A 74 8.59 4.41 2.24
N VAL A 75 8.60 5.65 1.80
CA VAL A 75 9.09 6.08 0.48
C VAL A 75 10.56 6.51 0.56
N ASP A 76 11.29 6.35 -0.55
CA ASP A 76 12.66 6.84 -0.66
C ASP A 76 12.72 8.32 -1.06
N ASP A 77 11.70 8.78 -1.80
CA ASP A 77 11.56 10.15 -2.26
C ASP A 77 11.15 11.11 -1.13
N ASP A 78 11.41 12.40 -1.34
CA ASP A 78 10.89 13.42 -0.44
C ASP A 78 9.37 13.57 -0.59
N LEU A 79 8.68 13.95 0.50
CA LEU A 79 7.22 14.01 0.49
C LEU A 79 6.64 15.14 -0.34
N ASP A 80 7.43 16.17 -0.68
CA ASP A 80 6.94 17.23 -1.56
C ASP A 80 6.84 16.67 -2.99
N THR A 81 7.85 15.91 -3.44
CA THR A 81 7.78 15.12 -4.69
C THR A 81 6.61 14.14 -4.70
N VAL A 82 6.38 13.40 -3.61
CA VAL A 82 5.24 12.48 -3.51
C VAL A 82 3.90 13.21 -3.61
N LEU A 83 3.76 14.39 -3.00
CA LEU A 83 2.54 15.20 -3.11
C LEU A 83 2.30 15.64 -4.56
N ASP A 84 3.32 16.13 -5.25
CA ASP A 84 3.23 16.56 -6.65
C ASP A 84 2.82 15.40 -7.57
N GLU A 85 3.37 14.20 -7.35
CA GLU A 85 3.03 12.99 -8.12
C GLU A 85 1.58 12.54 -7.86
N LEU A 86 1.13 12.58 -6.60
CA LEU A 86 -0.26 12.26 -6.25
C LEU A 86 -1.25 13.26 -6.85
N GLU A 87 -0.92 14.57 -6.82
CA GLU A 87 -1.74 15.61 -7.44
C GLU A 87 -1.80 15.42 -8.97
N ALA A 88 -0.66 15.17 -9.62
CA ALA A 88 -0.59 14.91 -11.05
C ALA A 88 -1.38 13.65 -11.46
N ALA A 89 -1.43 12.64 -10.60
CA ALA A 89 -2.23 11.44 -10.77
C ALA A 89 -3.72 11.63 -10.41
N GLY A 90 -4.11 12.80 -9.89
CA GLY A 90 -5.48 13.10 -9.47
C GLY A 90 -5.93 12.33 -8.22
N VAL A 91 -4.99 11.90 -7.38
CA VAL A 91 -5.28 11.18 -6.13
C VAL A 91 -5.51 12.16 -4.99
N PRO A 92 -6.70 12.17 -4.35
CA PRO A 92 -6.99 13.07 -3.24
C PRO A 92 -6.17 12.74 -1.98
N VAL A 93 -5.61 13.77 -1.36
CA VAL A 93 -4.92 13.68 -0.05
C VAL A 93 -5.89 14.05 1.07
N GLU A 94 -5.99 13.21 2.11
CA GLU A 94 -6.98 13.34 3.20
C GLU A 94 -6.75 14.55 4.12
N GLU A 95 -5.49 14.87 4.44
CA GLU A 95 -5.13 15.96 5.39
C GLU A 95 -4.55 17.22 4.70
N GLY A 96 -4.69 17.34 3.37
CA GLY A 96 -4.29 18.53 2.61
C GLY A 96 -2.78 18.81 2.56
N GLY A 97 -1.94 17.85 2.95
CA GLY A 97 -0.48 17.94 2.90
C GLY A 97 0.21 16.92 3.78
N THR A 98 1.49 17.17 4.10
CA THR A 98 2.27 16.32 4.99
C THR A 98 2.00 16.62 6.47
N VAL A 99 2.11 15.61 7.32
CA VAL A 99 1.95 15.74 8.77
C VAL A 99 2.98 14.93 9.55
N ASP A 100 3.36 15.40 10.73
CA ASP A 100 4.29 14.68 11.60
C ASP A 100 3.62 13.48 12.26
N ARG A 101 4.32 12.34 12.28
CA ARG A 101 3.88 11.07 12.86
C ARG A 101 5.04 10.34 13.55
N THR A 102 4.68 9.28 14.27
CA THR A 102 5.67 8.40 14.93
C THR A 102 5.79 7.11 14.15
N GLY A 103 6.93 6.91 13.50
CA GLY A 103 7.27 5.66 12.83
C GLY A 103 7.91 4.65 13.78
N ALA A 104 8.07 3.42 13.28
CA ALA A 104 8.62 2.31 14.07
C ALA A 104 10.08 2.55 14.53
N MET A 105 10.86 3.34 13.78
CA MET A 105 12.28 3.62 14.09
C MET A 105 12.54 5.07 14.52
N GLY A 106 11.50 5.89 14.69
CA GLY A 106 11.63 7.30 15.01
C GLY A 106 10.59 8.20 14.32
N PRO A 107 10.74 9.52 14.43
CA PRO A 107 9.83 10.47 13.79
C PRO A 107 9.81 10.32 12.26
N ILE A 108 8.62 10.38 11.69
CA ILE A 108 8.37 10.37 10.24
C ILE A 108 7.47 11.56 9.89
N ARG A 109 7.56 12.05 8.66
CA ARG A 109 6.50 12.84 8.05
C ARG A 109 5.68 11.91 7.16
N SER A 110 4.40 12.20 7.01
CA SER A 110 3.46 11.32 6.30
C SER A 110 2.44 12.07 5.46
N VAL A 111 1.96 11.43 4.40
CA VAL A 111 0.81 11.82 3.58
C VAL A 111 -0.17 10.66 3.56
N TYR A 112 -1.48 10.96 3.57
CA TYR A 112 -2.54 9.96 3.62
C TYR A 112 -3.42 10.01 2.37
N VAL A 113 -3.63 8.85 1.76
CA VAL A 113 -4.52 8.67 0.60
C VAL A 113 -5.41 7.44 0.78
N ARG A 114 -6.45 7.35 -0.05
CA ARG A 114 -7.30 6.17 -0.18
C ARG A 114 -6.94 5.42 -1.46
N ASP A 115 -6.79 4.11 -1.34
CA ASP A 115 -6.76 3.24 -2.51
C ASP A 115 -8.19 3.03 -3.07
N PRO A 116 -8.36 2.30 -4.19
CA PRO A 116 -9.68 2.08 -4.81
C PRO A 116 -10.70 1.38 -3.91
N ASP A 117 -10.25 0.58 -2.94
CA ASP A 117 -11.11 -0.12 -1.98
C ASP A 117 -11.30 0.69 -0.69
N ALA A 118 -10.77 1.92 -0.62
CA ALA A 118 -10.77 2.81 0.53
C ALA A 118 -9.90 2.35 1.72
N ASN A 119 -8.93 1.48 1.49
CA ASN A 119 -7.85 1.25 2.46
C ASN A 119 -7.14 2.58 2.75
N LEU A 120 -6.74 2.81 4.01
CA LEU A 120 -5.93 3.96 4.34
C LEU A 120 -4.46 3.63 4.03
N VAL A 121 -3.87 4.38 3.11
CA VAL A 121 -2.47 4.24 2.74
C VAL A 121 -1.72 5.48 3.20
N GLU A 122 -0.83 5.29 4.16
CA GLU A 122 0.09 6.29 4.66
C GLU A 122 1.44 6.14 3.93
N LEU A 123 1.87 7.18 3.22
CA LEU A 123 3.18 7.27 2.58
C LEU A 123 4.08 8.17 3.43
N SER A 124 5.22 7.65 3.87
CA SER A 124 6.04 8.32 4.89
C SER A 124 7.52 8.36 4.56
N ALA A 125 8.20 9.40 5.04
CA ALA A 125 9.65 9.51 5.02
C ALA A 125 10.19 9.78 6.42
N TYR A 126 11.32 9.15 6.78
CA TYR A 126 11.98 9.39 8.07
C TYR A 126 12.59 10.78 8.15
N VAL A 127 12.35 11.46 9.27
CA VAL A 127 13.02 12.73 9.57
C VAL A 127 14.47 12.43 9.90
N ARG A 128 15.39 12.98 9.10
CA ARG A 128 16.83 12.87 9.32
C ARG A 128 17.34 13.84 10.37
#